data_AF-A0A382BRH5-F1
#
_entry.id   AF-A0A382BRH5-F1
#
_cell.length_a   1.000
_cell.length_b   1.000
_cell.length_c   1.000
_cell.angle_alpha   90.00
_cell.angle_beta   90.00
_cell.angle_gamma   90.00
#
_symmetry.space_group_name_H-M   'P 1'
#
loop_
_entity.id
_entity.type
_entity.pdbx_description
1 polymer ?
#
loop_
_entity_poly.entity_id
_entity_poly.type
_entity_poly.pdbx_seq_one_letter_code
_entity_poly.pdbx_strand_id
1 'polypeptide(L)'
;MERFEHLAMVAFLILGLAMVRLMTNVTYLMAKNTIHNKKEEVKFYWPHSVFCFITFFTIILFWWTCYPLNNLVYFPDEGWNLFTYLLFLTVPFLMFMICEVVAPQELAEGQSLDLRDHYYKYHRVILGLAWTLQVCLVGNLFVFFQGELYSLKVL
;
A
#
# COMPACT_ATOMS: atom_id res chain seq x y z
N MET A 1 -20.74 15.98 7.70
CA MET A 1 -20.08 14.95 8.55
C MET A 1 -20.38 13.53 8.06
N GLU A 2 -21.64 13.10 7.87
CA GLU A 2 -21.93 11.68 7.51
C GLU A 2 -21.36 11.20 6.15
N ARG A 3 -21.21 12.06 5.13
CA ARG A 3 -20.79 11.61 3.79
C ARG A 3 -19.32 11.20 3.72
N PHE A 4 -18.40 11.98 4.28
CA PHE A 4 -16.98 11.62 4.29
C PHE A 4 -16.73 10.35 5.13
N GLU A 5 -17.38 10.22 6.28
CA GLU A 5 -17.23 9.05 7.14
C GLU A 5 -17.60 7.74 6.42
N HIS A 6 -18.71 7.73 5.67
CA HIS A 6 -19.10 6.57 4.87
C HIS A 6 -18.12 6.25 3.74
N LEU A 7 -17.62 7.27 3.03
CA LEU A 7 -16.69 7.10 1.92
C LEU A 7 -15.30 6.66 2.41
N ALA A 8 -14.80 7.26 3.49
CA ALA A 8 -13.50 6.96 4.08
C ALA A 8 -13.48 5.57 4.71
N MET A 9 -14.60 5.09 5.26
CA MET A 9 -14.71 3.74 5.84
C MET A 9 -14.32 2.65 4.84
N VAL A 10 -14.76 2.75 3.58
CA VAL A 10 -14.43 1.77 2.54
C VAL A 10 -12.93 1.76 2.24
N ALA A 11 -12.33 2.94 2.08
CA ALA A 11 -10.90 3.07 1.84
C ALA A 11 -10.07 2.51 3.02
N PHE A 12 -10.44 2.81 4.25
CA PHE A 12 -9.76 2.31 5.45
C PHE A 12 -9.92 0.81 5.65
N LEU A 13 -11.08 0.23 5.29
CA LEU A 13 -11.27 -1.22 5.30
C LEU A 13 -10.27 -1.93 4.38
N ILE A 14 -10.09 -1.41 3.16
CA ILE A 14 -9.15 -1.97 2.19
C ILE A 14 -7.71 -1.83 2.66
N LEU A 15 -7.34 -0.68 3.24
CA LEU A 15 -6.01 -0.47 3.84
C LEU A 15 -5.75 -1.43 5.01
N GLY A 16 -6.73 -1.63 5.87
CA GLY A 16 -6.64 -2.58 6.98
C GLY A 16 -6.39 -4.00 6.47
N LEU A 17 -7.13 -4.43 5.43
CA LEU A 17 -6.90 -5.72 4.78
C LEU A 17 -5.50 -5.83 4.15
N ALA A 18 -5.03 -4.77 3.49
CA ALA A 18 -3.69 -4.72 2.90
C ALA A 18 -2.59 -4.86 3.97
N MET A 19 -2.78 -4.23 5.13
CA MET A 19 -1.86 -4.31 6.26
C MET A 19 -1.83 -5.73 6.87
N VAL A 20 -3.00 -6.33 7.09
CA VAL A 20 -3.10 -7.71 7.59
C VAL A 20 -2.39 -8.69 6.64
N ARG A 21 -2.62 -8.56 5.33
CA ARG A 21 -1.94 -9.40 4.31
C ARG A 21 -0.43 -9.27 4.37
N LEU A 22 0.08 -8.04 4.48
CA LEU A 22 1.52 -7.78 4.59
C LEU A 22 2.09 -8.42 5.86
N MET A 23 1.40 -8.32 6.99
CA MET A 23 1.82 -8.95 8.26
C MET A 23 1.82 -10.48 8.17
N THR A 24 0.80 -11.09 7.58
CA THR A 24 0.73 -12.55 7.39
C THR A 24 1.87 -13.04 6.51
N ASN A 25 2.20 -12.31 5.44
CA ASN A 25 3.33 -12.64 4.57
C ASN A 25 4.67 -12.58 5.33
N VAL A 26 4.94 -11.49 6.06
CA VAL A 26 6.17 -11.37 6.86
C VAL A 26 6.27 -12.51 7.88
N THR A 27 5.15 -12.85 8.52
CA THR A 27 5.08 -13.96 9.50
C THR A 27 5.34 -15.31 8.84
N TYR A 28 4.77 -15.56 7.65
CA TYR A 28 5.01 -16.78 6.87
C TYR A 28 6.49 -16.94 6.51
N LEU A 29 7.15 -15.85 6.07
CA LEU A 29 8.58 -15.85 5.76
C LEU A 29 9.45 -16.11 7.00
N MET A 30 9.09 -15.51 8.15
CA MET A 30 9.79 -15.74 9.42
C MET A 30 9.60 -17.16 9.96
N ALA A 31 8.38 -17.71 9.86
CA ALA A 31 8.07 -19.06 10.30
C ALA A 31 8.81 -20.11 9.47
N LYS A 32 8.82 -19.96 8.13
CA LYS A 32 9.54 -20.88 7.23
C LYS A 32 11.05 -20.86 7.47
N ASN A 33 11.63 -19.69 7.80
CA ASN A 33 13.04 -19.56 8.14
C ASN A 33 13.42 -20.15 9.51
N THR A 34 12.51 -20.11 10.48
CA THR A 34 12.79 -20.56 11.87
C THR A 34 12.55 -22.06 12.07
N ILE A 35 11.61 -22.65 11.31
CA ILE A 35 11.10 -24.00 11.58
C ILE A 35 11.77 -25.09 10.72
N HIS A 36 12.32 -24.79 9.54
CA HIS A 36 12.83 -25.85 8.64
C HIS A 36 14.35 -26.06 8.65
N ASN A 37 14.74 -27.21 9.20
CA ASN A 37 16.05 -27.86 9.06
C ASN A 37 16.58 -27.83 7.61
N LYS A 38 17.74 -27.17 7.40
CA LYS A 38 18.87 -27.53 6.51
C LYS A 38 18.65 -27.92 5.03
N LYS A 39 17.44 -27.91 4.46
CA LYS A 39 17.18 -28.28 3.04
C LYS A 39 16.31 -27.32 2.24
N GLU A 40 15.56 -26.42 2.89
CA GLU A 40 14.79 -25.37 2.21
C GLU A 40 15.29 -24.00 2.65
N GLU A 41 16.43 -23.59 2.11
CA GLU A 41 16.97 -22.25 2.35
C GLU A 41 16.06 -21.20 1.70
N VAL A 42 15.35 -20.42 2.51
CA VAL A 42 14.74 -19.17 2.06
C VAL A 42 15.87 -18.17 1.86
N LYS A 43 16.29 -17.95 0.61
CA LYS A 43 17.26 -16.91 0.28
C LYS A 43 16.62 -15.55 0.50
N PHE A 44 16.89 -14.98 1.67
CA PHE A 44 16.41 -13.67 2.06
C PHE A 44 16.95 -12.63 1.07
N TYR A 45 16.06 -12.05 0.25
CA TYR A 45 16.43 -11.01 -0.70
C TYR A 45 16.13 -9.66 -0.06
N TRP A 46 17.17 -8.98 0.42
CA TRP A 46 17.05 -7.68 1.12
C TRP A 46 16.20 -6.65 0.36
N PRO A 47 16.25 -6.53 -0.99
CA PRO A 47 15.37 -5.61 -1.71
C PRO A 47 13.87 -5.92 -1.59
N HIS A 48 13.48 -7.17 -1.40
CA HIS A 48 12.09 -7.55 -1.16
C HIS A 48 11.62 -7.07 0.22
N SER A 49 12.44 -7.29 1.26
CA SER A 49 12.15 -6.81 2.61
C SER A 49 12.10 -5.29 2.70
N VAL A 50 13.01 -4.60 2.00
CA VAL A 50 12.98 -3.13 1.87
C VAL A 50 11.70 -2.66 1.18
N PHE A 51 11.26 -3.35 0.14
CA PHE A 51 10.02 -2.99 -0.57
C PHE A 51 8.77 -3.19 0.30
N CYS A 52 8.69 -4.30 1.07
CA CYS A 52 7.63 -4.49 2.06
C CYS A 52 7.62 -3.37 3.11
N PHE A 53 8.80 -2.99 3.60
CA PHE A 53 8.95 -1.91 4.58
C PHE A 53 8.50 -0.56 4.02
N ILE A 54 8.93 -0.21 2.80
CA ILE A 54 8.49 1.03 2.12
C ILE A 54 6.97 1.03 1.94
N THR A 55 6.39 -0.10 1.52
CA THR A 55 4.93 -0.24 1.33
C THR A 55 4.18 -0.01 2.64
N PHE A 56 4.65 -0.61 3.74
CA PHE A 56 4.09 -0.41 5.08
C PHE A 56 4.11 1.06 5.52
N PHE A 57 5.26 1.73 5.38
CA PHE A 57 5.37 3.15 5.70
C PHE A 57 4.48 4.01 4.81
N THR A 58 4.35 3.67 3.53
CA THR A 58 3.49 4.40 2.60
C THR A 58 2.01 4.27 2.99
N ILE A 59 1.56 3.10 3.46
CA ILE A 59 0.20 2.90 3.99
C ILE A 59 -0.05 3.83 5.18
N ILE A 60 0.88 3.88 6.14
CA ILE A 60 0.76 4.76 7.33
C ILE A 60 0.74 6.23 6.93
N LEU A 61 1.63 6.65 6.02
CA LEU A 61 1.68 8.03 5.55
C LEU A 61 0.39 8.43 4.84
N PHE A 62 -0.15 7.55 3.98
CA PHE A 62 -1.43 7.80 3.32
C PHE A 62 -2.56 7.90 4.34
N TRP A 63 -2.61 6.98 5.31
CA TRP A 63 -3.60 7.03 6.38
C TRP A 63 -3.53 8.35 7.16
N TRP A 64 -2.34 8.78 7.55
CA TRP A 64 -2.13 10.07 8.22
C TRP A 64 -2.55 11.26 7.35
N THR A 65 -2.24 11.21 6.06
CA THR A 65 -2.61 12.24 5.09
C THR A 65 -4.13 12.36 4.95
N CYS A 66 -4.91 11.31 5.21
CA CYS A 66 -6.37 11.40 5.20
C CYS A 66 -6.97 12.17 6.39
N TYR A 67 -6.19 12.40 7.47
CA TYR A 67 -6.71 13.02 8.69
C TYR A 67 -7.29 14.43 8.49
N PRO A 68 -6.62 15.36 7.77
CA PRO A 68 -7.16 16.70 7.50
C PRO A 68 -8.45 16.70 6.66
N LEU A 69 -8.68 15.67 5.84
CA LEU A 69 -9.88 15.56 5.00
C LEU A 69 -11.16 15.35 5.82
N ASN A 70 -11.04 14.99 7.10
CA ASN A 70 -12.17 14.92 8.01
C ASN A 70 -12.67 16.32 8.45
N ASN A 71 -11.88 17.37 8.22
CA ASN A 71 -12.27 18.73 8.55
C ASN A 71 -13.00 19.39 7.37
N LEU A 72 -14.28 19.72 7.57
CA LEU A 72 -15.13 20.39 6.57
C LEU A 72 -14.61 21.78 6.15
N VAL A 73 -13.80 22.43 6.99
CA VAL A 73 -13.13 23.70 6.68
C VAL A 73 -11.99 23.49 5.68
N TYR A 74 -11.35 22.31 5.75
CA TYR A 74 -10.20 21.97 4.91
C TYR A 74 -10.64 21.43 3.54
N PHE A 75 -11.62 20.52 3.52
CA PHE A 75 -12.20 19.99 2.30
C PHE A 75 -13.74 19.95 2.41
N PRO A 76 -14.46 20.92 1.82
CA PRO A 76 -15.91 21.00 1.93
C PRO A 76 -16.61 19.84 1.22
N ASP A 77 -17.82 19.50 1.69
CA ASP A 77 -18.62 18.38 1.17
C ASP A 77 -18.91 18.51 -0.34
N GLU A 78 -18.92 19.73 -0.90
CA GLU A 78 -19.10 20.00 -2.33
C GLU A 78 -17.91 19.55 -3.20
N GLY A 79 -16.71 19.42 -2.61
CA GLY A 79 -15.52 18.90 -3.30
C GLY A 79 -15.57 17.39 -3.53
N TRP A 80 -16.45 16.68 -2.83
CA TRP A 80 -16.66 15.25 -3.02
C TRP A 80 -17.61 14.99 -4.20
N ASN A 81 -17.06 14.47 -5.28
CA ASN A 81 -17.79 13.96 -6.43
C ASN A 81 -17.34 12.51 -6.70
N LEU A 82 -18.02 11.84 -7.63
CA LEU A 82 -17.70 10.44 -7.97
C LEU A 82 -16.24 10.27 -8.42
N PHE A 83 -15.69 11.26 -9.13
CA PHE A 83 -14.32 11.21 -9.63
C PHE A 83 -13.28 11.39 -8.51
N THR A 84 -13.47 12.35 -7.61
CA THR A 84 -12.57 12.55 -6.46
C THR A 84 -12.64 11.35 -5.53
N TYR A 85 -13.82 10.76 -5.33
CA TYR A 85 -13.95 9.50 -4.60
C TYR A 85 -13.21 8.34 -5.27
N LEU A 86 -13.36 8.16 -6.59
CA LEU A 86 -12.65 7.09 -7.33
C LEU A 86 -11.14 7.28 -7.26
N LEU A 87 -10.65 8.52 -7.38
CA LEU A 87 -9.23 8.86 -7.25
C LEU A 87 -8.70 8.57 -5.84
N PHE A 88 -9.48 8.89 -4.81
CA PHE A 88 -9.17 8.59 -3.42
C PHE A 88 -9.11 7.07 -3.17
N LEU A 89 -10.07 6.32 -3.72
CA LEU A 89 -10.19 4.88 -3.58
C LEU A 89 -9.12 4.12 -4.38
N THR A 90 -8.62 4.67 -5.49
CA THR A 90 -7.61 4.00 -6.32
C THR A 90 -6.32 3.72 -5.55
N VAL A 91 -5.91 4.63 -4.65
CA VAL A 91 -4.68 4.49 -3.86
C VAL A 91 -4.71 3.27 -2.92
N PRO A 92 -5.70 3.10 -2.02
CA PRO A 92 -5.75 1.94 -1.14
C PRO A 92 -5.94 0.63 -1.93
N PHE A 93 -6.63 0.65 -3.08
CA PHE A 93 -6.70 -0.51 -3.98
C PHE A 93 -5.33 -0.89 -4.55
N LEU A 94 -4.54 0.08 -5.02
CA LEU A 94 -3.18 -0.16 -5.52
C LEU A 94 -2.27 -0.67 -4.41
N MET A 95 -2.35 -0.12 -3.20
CA MET A 95 -1.61 -0.62 -2.04
C MET A 95 -1.96 -2.06 -1.71
N PHE A 96 -3.25 -2.40 -1.72
CA PHE A 96 -3.71 -3.78 -1.52
C PHE A 96 -3.16 -4.72 -2.60
N MET A 97 -3.25 -4.34 -3.88
CA MET A 97 -2.70 -5.14 -4.99
C MET A 97 -1.19 -5.33 -4.85
N ILE A 98 -0.45 -4.30 -4.44
CA ILE A 98 0.98 -4.41 -4.18
C ILE A 98 1.23 -5.43 -3.06
N CYS A 99 0.51 -5.35 -1.94
CA CYS A 99 0.63 -6.32 -0.85
C CYS A 99 0.36 -7.76 -1.31
N GLU A 100 -0.65 -7.98 -2.16
CA GLU A 100 -0.99 -9.29 -2.71
C GLU A 100 0.07 -9.81 -3.71
N VAL A 101 0.58 -8.97 -4.60
CA VAL A 101 1.62 -9.37 -5.58
C VAL A 101 2.97 -9.63 -4.90
N VAL A 102 3.25 -8.92 -3.83
CA VAL A 102 4.45 -9.09 -2.99
C VAL A 102 4.33 -10.35 -2.12
N ALA A 103 3.12 -10.87 -1.88
CA ALA A 103 2.92 -12.10 -1.14
C ALA A 103 3.20 -13.33 -2.02
N PRO A 104 4.20 -14.17 -1.68
CA PRO A 104 4.30 -15.48 -2.28
C PRO A 104 3.06 -16.28 -1.84
N GLN A 105 2.22 -16.67 -2.81
CA GLN A 105 1.10 -17.59 -2.56
C GLN A 105 1.63 -18.87 -1.93
N GLU A 106 0.87 -19.47 -1.01
CA GLU A 106 1.24 -20.71 -0.31
C GLU A 106 1.83 -21.73 -1.30
N LEU A 107 3.15 -21.98 -1.21
CA LEU A 107 3.75 -23.03 -2.02
C LEU A 107 3.23 -24.37 -1.50
N ALA A 108 2.84 -25.23 -2.43
CA ALA A 108 2.58 -26.64 -2.13
C ALA A 108 3.79 -27.26 -1.39
N GLU A 109 3.51 -28.12 -0.41
CA GLU A 109 4.52 -28.79 0.40
C GLU A 109 5.62 -29.41 -0.48
N GLY A 110 6.89 -29.08 -0.19
CA GLY A 110 8.07 -29.65 -0.84
C GLY A 110 8.70 -28.82 -1.96
N GLN A 111 8.26 -27.57 -2.20
CA GLN A 111 8.97 -26.65 -3.09
C GLN A 111 9.82 -25.61 -2.32
N SER A 112 11.09 -25.51 -2.72
CA SER A 112 11.98 -24.43 -2.29
C SER A 112 11.50 -23.09 -2.86
N LEU A 113 11.09 -22.17 -1.99
CA LEU A 113 10.71 -20.81 -2.36
C LEU A 113 11.99 -19.97 -2.50
N ASP A 114 12.45 -19.75 -3.73
CA ASP A 114 13.46 -18.73 -4.00
C ASP A 114 12.78 -17.37 -4.18
N LEU A 115 12.85 -16.52 -3.16
CA LEU A 115 12.33 -15.15 -3.19
C LEU A 115 12.95 -14.32 -4.31
N ARG A 116 14.16 -14.68 -4.76
CA ARG A 116 14.83 -14.03 -5.89
C ARG A 116 14.14 -14.33 -7.20
N ASP A 117 13.80 -15.59 -7.47
CA ASP A 117 13.13 -15.96 -8.72
C ASP A 117 11.71 -15.42 -8.77
N HIS A 118 11.01 -15.38 -7.63
CA HIS A 118 9.70 -14.74 -7.53
C HIS A 118 9.80 -13.23 -7.78
N TYR A 119 10.73 -12.53 -7.12
CA TYR A 119 10.95 -11.11 -7.35
C TYR A 119 11.33 -10.82 -8.80
N TYR A 120 12.28 -11.54 -9.40
CA TYR A 120 12.69 -11.32 -10.79
C TYR A 120 11.61 -11.70 -11.81
N LYS A 121 10.70 -12.63 -11.50
CA LYS A 121 9.56 -12.94 -12.37
C LYS A 121 8.52 -11.83 -12.36
N TYR A 122 8.27 -11.21 -11.20
CA TYR A 122 7.22 -10.21 -11.03
C TYR A 122 7.72 -8.76 -10.90
N HIS A 123 9.03 -8.50 -10.97
CA HIS A 123 9.62 -7.17 -10.73
C HIS A 123 9.01 -6.08 -11.62
N ARG A 124 8.71 -6.38 -12.89
CA ARG A 124 8.08 -5.41 -13.80
C ARG A 124 6.68 -5.00 -13.35
N VAL A 125 5.93 -5.96 -12.79
CA VAL A 125 4.57 -5.72 -12.26
C VAL A 125 4.67 -4.95 -10.94
N ILE A 126 5.56 -5.35 -10.04
CA ILE A 126 5.80 -4.66 -8.76
C ILE A 126 6.23 -3.21 -9.00
N LEU A 127 7.20 -2.99 -9.89
CA LEU A 127 7.70 -1.65 -10.24
C LEU A 127 6.64 -0.83 -10.98
N GLY A 128 5.89 -1.43 -11.91
CA GLY A 128 4.80 -0.76 -12.62
C GLY A 128 3.67 -0.32 -11.67
N LEU A 129 3.27 -1.19 -10.74
CA LEU A 129 2.29 -0.88 -9.70
C LEU A 129 2.81 0.20 -8.74
N ALA A 130 4.07 0.09 -8.30
CA ALA A 130 4.69 1.10 -7.45
C ALA A 130 4.74 2.47 -8.14
N TRP A 131 5.10 2.52 -9.41
CA TRP A 131 5.15 3.77 -10.17
C TRP A 131 3.75 4.37 -10.35
N THR A 132 2.76 3.53 -10.69
CA THR A 132 1.35 3.95 -10.78
C THR A 132 0.85 4.49 -9.43
N LEU A 133 1.19 3.83 -8.32
CA LEU A 133 0.87 4.30 -6.97
C LEU A 133 1.46 5.70 -6.71
N GLN A 134 2.72 5.93 -7.05
CA GLN A 134 3.36 7.25 -6.87
C GLN A 134 2.65 8.34 -7.69
N VAL A 135 2.31 8.06 -8.96
CA VAL A 135 1.54 9.00 -9.79
C VAL A 135 0.17 9.29 -9.20
N CYS A 136 -0.54 8.27 -8.70
CA CYS A 136 -1.84 8.44 -8.04
C CYS A 136 -1.74 9.21 -6.72
N LEU A 137 -0.68 9.02 -5.94
CA LEU A 137 -0.42 9.79 -4.71
C LEU A 137 -0.16 11.26 -5.02
N VAL A 138 0.67 11.55 -6.03
CA VAL A 138 0.92 12.92 -6.50
C VAL A 138 -0.38 13.56 -7.02
N GLY A 139 -1.18 12.81 -7.79
CA GLY A 139 -2.49 13.26 -8.23
C GLY A 139 -3.44 13.58 -7.06
N ASN A 140 -3.46 12.73 -6.03
CA ASN A 140 -4.24 13.00 -4.81
C ASN A 140 -3.76 14.27 -4.10
N LEU A 141 -2.44 14.46 -3.96
CA LEU A 141 -1.87 15.69 -3.37
C LEU A 141 -2.33 16.95 -4.13
N PHE A 142 -2.28 16.93 -5.47
CA PHE A 142 -2.73 18.07 -6.28
C PHE A 142 -4.24 18.33 -6.24
N VAL A 143 -5.07 17.33 -5.96
CA VAL A 143 -6.53 17.48 -5.94
C VAL A 143 -7.02 17.85 -4.55
N PHE A 144 -6.49 17.20 -3.51
CA PHE A 144 -6.99 17.32 -2.14
C PHE A 144 -6.18 18.28 -1.27
N PHE A 145 -4.90 18.52 -1.58
CA PHE A 145 -3.96 19.29 -0.74
C PHE A 145 -3.47 20.59 -1.41
N GLN A 146 -4.28 21.18 -2.29
CA GLN A 146 -3.94 22.44 -2.95
C GLN A 146 -3.62 23.57 -1.96
N GLY A 147 -4.33 23.64 -0.82
CA GLY A 147 -4.09 24.64 0.22
C GLY A 147 -2.69 24.53 0.88
N GLU A 148 -2.16 23.32 1.06
CA GLU A 148 -0.81 23.12 1.59
C GLU A 148 0.28 23.41 0.54
N LEU A 149 0.02 23.16 -0.74
CA LEU A 149 0.91 23.58 -1.83
C LEU A 149 1.03 25.11 -1.94
N TYR A 150 -0.05 25.85 -1.61
CA TYR A 150 0.00 27.30 -1.49
C TYR A 150 0.71 27.77 -0.21
N SER A 151 0.62 27.03 0.90
CA SER A 151 1.34 27.30 2.15
C SER A 151 2.85 26.99 2.07
N LEU A 152 3.24 26.03 1.23
CA LEU A 152 4.63 25.72 0.87
C LEU A 152 5.28 26.76 -0.05
N LYS A 153 4.49 27.69 -0.62
CA LYS A 153 5.07 28.94 -1.14
C LYS A 153 5.51 29.74 0.08
N VAL A 154 6.75 29.51 0.50
CA VAL A 154 7.51 30.44 1.33
C VAL A 154 7.50 31.78 0.59
N LEU A 155 6.60 32.66 1.02
CA LEU A 155 6.69 34.10 0.82
C LEU A 155 7.56 34.67 1.94
#